data_AF-A0AAU1AMC0-F1
#
_entry.id   AF-A0AAU1AMC0-F1
#
_cell.length_a   1.000
_cell.length_b   1.000
_cell.length_c   1.000
_cell.angle_alpha   90.00
_cell.angle_beta   90.00
_cell.angle_gamma   90.00
#
_symmetry.space_group_name_H-M   'P 1'
#
loop_
_entity.id
_entity.type
_entity.pdbx_description
1 polymer ?
#
loop_
_entity_poly.entity_id
_entity_poly.type
_entity_poly.pdbx_seq_one_letter_code
_entity_poly.pdbx_strand_id
1 'polypeptide(L)'
;MSSALPAQIVSMMDKFGRYEWYGESSGLGPEEAWGMLSTLWPLRQSDPAGLTAALARQVTPIGGWAAYGASRAVAELVGLGFEGVDAKAVLDGGIQFLRQHGVPPLRVRGYEWSRWVDTGGDVNNWLPTIPPPPSERSGLRELAPGEVRHVATMTADRDSNTIHVCRDGSGAYLALIDAPYSDDDPTRSRRQWKQAASLYEVFVNVGLALQSPPHWVSAELEPYFPLPRPSI
;
A
#
# COMPACT_ATOMS: atom_id res chain seq x y z
N MET A 1 -16.87 9.75 35.91
CA MET A 1 -17.33 10.64 34.83
C MET A 1 -17.02 9.93 33.51
N SER A 2 -18.02 9.64 32.68
CA SER A 2 -17.79 9.05 31.37
C SER A 2 -17.11 10.09 30.49
N SER A 3 -15.84 9.89 30.13
CA SER A 3 -15.15 10.80 29.21
C SER A 3 -15.65 10.51 27.80
N ALA A 4 -16.60 11.29 27.30
CA ALA A 4 -17.08 11.17 25.93
C ALA A 4 -15.93 11.36 24.92
N LEU A 5 -16.08 10.78 23.72
CA LEU A 5 -15.17 11.07 22.61
C LEU A 5 -15.13 12.59 22.33
N PRO A 6 -13.97 13.14 21.89
CA PRO A 6 -13.89 14.51 21.43
C PRO A 6 -14.91 14.80 20.32
N ALA A 7 -15.51 15.99 20.30
CA ALA A 7 -16.51 16.37 19.30
C ALA A 7 -15.97 16.27 17.85
N GLN A 8 -14.67 16.43 17.69
CA GLN A 8 -13.93 16.39 16.43
C GLN A 8 -13.39 14.99 16.06
N ILE A 9 -13.84 13.92 16.73
CA ILE A 9 -13.27 12.57 16.57
C ILE A 9 -13.24 12.07 15.12
N VAL A 10 -14.28 12.34 14.33
CA VAL A 10 -14.32 11.93 12.92
C VAL A 10 -13.20 12.61 12.12
N SER A 11 -13.02 13.93 12.28
CA SER A 11 -11.96 14.67 11.60
C SER A 11 -10.57 14.25 12.09
N MET A 12 -10.44 13.92 13.38
CA MET A 12 -9.21 13.34 13.92
C MET A 12 -8.87 12.03 13.22
N MET A 13 -9.82 11.09 13.14
CA MET A 13 -9.59 9.80 12.49
C MET A 13 -9.30 9.94 10.99
N ASP A 14 -9.98 10.85 10.29
CA ASP A 14 -9.67 11.14 8.89
C ASP A 14 -8.20 11.55 8.71
N LYS A 15 -7.76 12.57 9.47
CA LYS A 15 -6.36 13.04 9.41
C LYS A 15 -5.37 11.96 9.82
N PHE A 16 -5.68 11.20 10.87
CA PHE A 16 -4.82 10.11 11.32
C PHE A 16 -4.70 8.98 10.29
N GLY A 17 -5.78 8.68 9.57
CA GLY A 17 -5.77 7.74 8.44
C GLY A 17 -4.87 8.23 7.30
N ARG A 18 -5.00 9.51 6.92
CA ARG A 18 -4.19 10.16 5.89
C ARG A 18 -2.70 10.21 6.23
N TYR A 19 -2.37 10.45 7.50
CA TYR A 19 -0.98 10.52 7.96
C TYR A 19 -0.18 9.25 7.66
N GLU A 20 -0.81 8.07 7.67
CA GLU A 20 -0.13 6.82 7.29
C GLU A 20 0.46 6.84 5.89
N TRP A 21 -0.27 7.44 4.94
CA TRP A 21 0.05 7.34 3.53
C TRP A 21 0.79 8.55 2.99
N TYR A 22 0.55 9.69 3.60
CA TYR A 22 1.08 10.97 3.14
C TYR A 22 2.13 11.54 4.10
N GLY A 23 2.30 10.97 5.30
CA GLY A 23 3.19 11.50 6.33
C GLY A 23 2.91 12.98 6.56
N GLU A 24 3.95 13.81 6.52
CA GLU A 24 3.86 15.27 6.70
C GLU A 24 2.98 15.97 5.66
N SER A 25 2.84 15.40 4.45
CA SER A 25 1.95 15.97 3.41
C SER A 25 0.46 15.81 3.72
N SER A 26 0.11 15.04 4.76
CA SER A 26 -1.25 15.02 5.33
C SER A 26 -1.60 16.29 6.12
N GLY A 27 -0.63 17.17 6.38
CA GLY A 27 -0.78 18.32 7.26
C GLY A 27 -0.74 17.96 8.75
N LEU A 28 -0.25 16.76 9.10
CA LEU A 28 0.07 16.35 10.47
C LEU A 28 1.55 16.00 10.57
N GLY A 29 2.23 16.57 11.56
CA GLY A 29 3.54 16.10 11.99
C GLY A 29 3.45 14.82 12.84
N PRO A 30 4.56 14.07 13.00
CA PRO A 30 4.58 12.86 13.84
C PRO A 30 4.12 13.10 15.28
N GLU A 31 4.56 14.19 15.89
CA GLU A 31 4.17 14.56 17.26
C GLU A 31 2.68 14.89 17.37
N GLU A 32 2.10 15.52 16.34
CA GLU A 32 0.68 15.87 16.30
C GLU A 32 -0.20 14.63 16.13
N ALA A 33 0.23 13.66 15.31
CA ALA A 33 -0.46 12.39 15.14
C ALA A 33 -0.51 11.60 16.46
N TRP A 34 0.61 11.54 17.20
CA TRP A 34 0.64 10.92 18.53
C TRP A 34 -0.12 11.72 19.58
N GLY A 35 0.01 13.05 19.56
CA GLY A 35 -0.75 13.95 20.43
C GLY A 35 -2.26 13.76 20.26
N MET A 36 -2.72 13.56 19.03
CA MET A 36 -4.13 13.27 18.72
C MET A 36 -4.60 11.97 19.39
N LEU A 37 -3.84 10.88 19.26
CA LEU A 37 -4.19 9.61 19.92
C LEU A 37 -4.14 9.70 21.44
N SER A 38 -3.24 10.51 22.00
CA SER A 38 -3.11 10.69 23.46
C SER A 38 -4.40 11.22 24.11
N THR A 39 -5.22 11.97 23.36
CA THR A 39 -6.52 12.46 23.84
C THR A 39 -7.51 11.32 24.14
N LEU A 40 -7.32 10.15 23.53
CA LEU A 40 -8.13 8.95 23.72
C LEU A 40 -7.60 8.04 24.84
N TRP A 41 -6.41 8.35 25.38
CA TRP A 41 -5.76 7.51 26.38
C TRP A 41 -6.55 7.33 27.67
N PRO A 42 -7.23 8.36 28.23
CA PRO A 42 -8.07 8.18 29.42
C PRO A 42 -9.18 7.15 29.17
N LEU A 43 -9.86 7.23 28.02
CA LEU A 43 -10.88 6.27 27.61
C LEU A 43 -10.31 4.87 27.43
N ARG A 44 -9.17 4.76 26.75
CA ARG A 44 -8.47 3.48 26.55
C ARG A 44 -8.11 2.81 27.88
N GLN A 45 -7.70 3.59 28.89
CA GLN A 45 -7.35 3.05 30.21
C GLN A 45 -8.57 2.64 31.03
N SER A 46 -9.67 3.39 30.96
CA SER A 46 -10.85 3.13 31.78
C SER A 46 -11.82 2.12 31.16
N ASP A 47 -12.00 2.16 29.84
CA ASP A 47 -13.00 1.38 29.10
C ASP A 47 -12.60 1.21 27.61
N PRO A 48 -11.64 0.32 27.29
CA PRO A 48 -11.17 0.11 25.92
C PRO A 48 -12.25 -0.46 24.99
N ALA A 49 -13.19 -1.25 25.52
CA ALA A 49 -14.33 -1.74 24.76
C ALA A 49 -15.30 -0.59 24.41
N GLY A 50 -15.61 0.27 25.38
CA GLY A 50 -16.43 1.46 25.17
C GLY A 50 -15.80 2.46 24.21
N LEU A 51 -14.47 2.65 24.25
CA LEU A 51 -13.74 3.44 23.26
C LEU A 51 -13.99 2.91 21.85
N THR A 52 -13.82 1.61 21.66
CA THR A 52 -14.00 0.95 20.35
C THR A 52 -15.44 1.06 19.86
N ALA A 53 -16.42 0.80 20.72
CA ALA A 53 -17.84 0.93 20.40
C ALA A 53 -18.23 2.37 20.05
N ALA A 54 -17.65 3.35 20.75
CA ALA A 54 -17.88 4.77 20.47
C ALA A 54 -17.25 5.18 19.12
N LEU A 55 -16.04 4.71 18.81
CA LEU A 55 -15.40 4.94 17.51
C LEU A 55 -16.24 4.33 16.39
N ALA A 56 -16.60 3.04 16.49
CA ALA A 56 -17.41 2.33 15.49
C ALA A 56 -18.70 3.09 15.17
N ARG A 57 -19.43 3.51 16.19
CA ARG A 57 -20.68 4.27 16.05
C ARG A 57 -20.51 5.58 15.27
N GLN A 58 -19.37 6.26 15.43
CA GLN A 58 -19.12 7.58 14.82
C GLN A 58 -18.53 7.45 13.41
N VAL A 59 -17.68 6.46 13.15
CA VAL A 59 -16.87 6.39 11.92
C VAL A 59 -17.40 5.39 10.89
N THR A 60 -17.99 4.27 11.31
CA THR A 60 -18.50 3.25 10.37
C THR A 60 -19.59 3.79 9.44
N PRO A 61 -20.56 4.62 9.89
CA PRO A 61 -21.55 5.22 8.99
C PRO A 61 -20.95 6.18 7.94
N ILE A 62 -19.75 6.72 8.20
CA ILE A 62 -19.07 7.68 7.34
C ILE A 62 -18.13 6.96 6.37
N GLY A 63 -17.45 5.90 6.82
CA GLY A 63 -16.49 5.15 6.03
C GLY A 63 -15.21 5.95 5.75
N GLY A 64 -14.57 5.65 4.62
CA GLY A 64 -13.45 6.43 4.09
C GLY A 64 -12.23 6.49 5.01
N TRP A 65 -11.52 7.62 4.95
CA TRP A 65 -10.37 7.91 5.79
C TRP A 65 -10.66 7.85 7.28
N ALA A 66 -11.87 8.25 7.72
CA ALA A 66 -12.26 8.21 9.12
C ALA A 66 -12.38 6.77 9.64
N ALA A 67 -12.97 5.85 8.87
CA ALA A 67 -13.02 4.44 9.24
C ALA A 67 -11.63 3.78 9.24
N TYR A 68 -10.80 4.09 8.24
CA TYR A 68 -9.43 3.60 8.18
C TYR A 68 -8.55 4.12 9.33
N GLY A 69 -8.64 5.42 9.63
CA GLY A 69 -7.92 5.99 10.77
C GLY A 69 -8.39 5.43 12.11
N ALA A 70 -9.68 5.15 12.25
CA ALA A 70 -10.21 4.49 13.44
C ALA A 70 -9.72 3.05 13.59
N SER A 71 -9.60 2.27 12.51
CA SER A 71 -9.05 0.91 12.60
C SER A 71 -7.60 0.93 13.06
N ARG A 72 -6.81 1.87 12.53
CA ARG A 72 -5.45 2.13 13.02
C ARG A 72 -5.42 2.56 14.48
N ALA A 73 -6.27 3.52 14.87
CA ALA A 73 -6.35 3.96 16.26
C ALA A 73 -6.69 2.81 17.22
N VAL A 74 -7.60 1.90 16.84
CA VAL A 74 -7.90 0.68 17.61
C VAL A 74 -6.67 -0.24 17.69
N ALA A 75 -5.97 -0.47 16.58
CA ALA A 75 -4.75 -1.27 16.57
C ALA A 75 -3.66 -0.70 17.51
N GLU A 76 -3.42 0.61 17.46
CA GLU A 76 -2.39 1.30 18.26
C GLU A 76 -2.77 1.40 19.75
N LEU A 77 -4.05 1.66 20.05
CA LEU A 77 -4.50 1.94 21.41
C LEU A 77 -4.96 0.68 22.15
N VAL A 78 -5.72 -0.19 21.49
CA VAL A 78 -6.37 -1.36 22.10
C VAL A 78 -5.57 -2.63 21.82
N GLY A 79 -5.12 -2.80 20.57
CA GLY A 79 -4.28 -3.91 20.16
C GLY A 79 -4.75 -4.55 18.85
N LEU A 80 -3.92 -5.46 18.33
CA LEU A 80 -4.09 -6.05 16.99
C LEU A 80 -5.13 -7.18 16.91
N GLY A 81 -5.76 -7.55 18.04
CA GLY A 81 -6.70 -8.67 18.10
C GLY A 81 -8.10 -8.36 17.56
N PHE A 82 -8.50 -7.09 17.52
CA PHE A 82 -9.83 -6.64 17.08
C PHE A 82 -10.98 -7.50 17.63
N GLU A 83 -10.99 -7.72 18.96
CA GLU A 83 -12.00 -8.52 19.63
C GLU A 83 -13.35 -7.78 19.70
N GLY A 84 -14.44 -8.51 19.49
CA GLY A 84 -15.81 -7.97 19.52
C GLY A 84 -16.32 -7.45 18.18
N VAL A 85 -17.63 -7.20 18.13
CA VAL A 85 -18.34 -6.78 16.90
C VAL A 85 -17.93 -5.39 16.43
N ASP A 86 -17.77 -4.44 17.35
CA ASP A 86 -17.43 -3.06 17.00
C ASP A 86 -16.00 -2.92 16.46
N ALA A 87 -15.03 -3.62 17.07
CA ALA A 87 -13.66 -3.63 16.59
C ALA A 87 -13.57 -4.19 15.16
N LYS A 88 -14.25 -5.32 14.91
CA LYS A 88 -14.33 -5.93 13.59
C LYS A 88 -15.02 -5.02 12.58
N ALA A 89 -16.11 -4.35 12.95
CA ALA A 89 -16.81 -3.43 12.07
C ALA A 89 -15.92 -2.24 11.62
N VAL A 90 -15.10 -1.71 12.52
CA VAL A 90 -14.14 -0.65 12.18
C VAL A 90 -13.05 -1.18 11.25
N LEU A 91 -12.49 -2.36 11.55
CA LEU A 91 -11.49 -3.00 10.70
C LEU A 91 -12.02 -3.32 9.30
N ASP A 92 -13.22 -3.89 9.21
CA ASP A 92 -13.87 -4.22 7.94
C ASP A 92 -14.10 -2.96 7.11
N GLY A 93 -14.49 -1.84 7.74
CA GLY A 93 -14.60 -0.53 7.07
C GLY A 93 -13.26 -0.02 6.53
N GLY A 94 -12.17 -0.19 7.28
CA GLY A 94 -10.82 0.12 6.81
C GLY A 94 -10.37 -0.75 5.63
N ILE A 95 -10.60 -2.06 5.71
CA ILE A 95 -10.31 -3.01 4.61
C ILE A 95 -11.11 -2.65 3.36
N GLN A 96 -12.40 -2.37 3.50
CA GLN A 96 -13.25 -1.96 2.40
C GLN A 96 -12.73 -0.68 1.74
N PHE A 97 -12.32 0.31 2.54
CA PHE A 97 -11.72 1.54 2.04
C PHE A 97 -10.45 1.26 1.22
N LEU A 98 -9.50 0.48 1.76
CA LEU A 98 -8.26 0.13 1.04
C LEU A 98 -8.54 -0.55 -0.30
N ARG A 99 -9.49 -1.49 -0.33
CA ARG A 99 -9.89 -2.19 -1.56
C ARG A 99 -10.55 -1.26 -2.58
N GLN A 100 -11.44 -0.37 -2.13
CA GLN A 100 -12.08 0.61 -3.00
C GLN A 100 -11.08 1.56 -3.66
N HIS A 101 -9.95 1.82 -2.99
CA HIS A 101 -8.87 2.64 -3.51
C HIS A 101 -7.73 1.86 -4.18
N GLY A 102 -7.94 0.58 -4.50
CA GLY A 102 -6.97 -0.19 -5.29
C GLY A 102 -5.65 -0.48 -4.57
N VAL A 103 -5.61 -0.42 -3.24
CA VAL A 103 -4.40 -0.73 -2.46
C VAL A 103 -4.08 -2.23 -2.60
N PRO A 104 -2.88 -2.61 -3.10
CA PRO A 104 -2.53 -4.01 -3.33
C PRO A 104 -2.33 -4.77 -2.00
N PRO A 105 -2.48 -6.11 -1.98
CA PRO A 105 -2.30 -6.93 -0.78
C PRO A 105 -0.96 -6.73 -0.09
N LEU A 106 0.13 -6.52 -0.85
CA LEU A 106 1.46 -6.31 -0.29
C LEU A 106 1.62 -4.99 0.48
N ARG A 107 0.64 -4.08 0.38
CA ARG A 107 0.64 -2.78 1.07
C ARG A 107 -0.39 -2.72 2.22
N VAL A 108 -1.03 -3.84 2.56
CA VAL A 108 -1.92 -3.91 3.74
C VAL A 108 -1.17 -4.47 4.94
N ARG A 109 -1.62 -4.11 6.14
CA ARG A 109 -1.04 -4.56 7.40
C ARG A 109 -1.44 -6.01 7.68
N GLY A 110 -0.61 -6.72 8.45
CA GLY A 110 -0.83 -8.15 8.75
C GLY A 110 -2.21 -8.45 9.33
N TYR A 111 -2.72 -7.60 10.24
CA TYR A 111 -4.06 -7.79 10.84
C TYR A 111 -5.21 -7.52 9.85
N GLU A 112 -5.02 -6.63 8.87
CA GLU A 112 -5.99 -6.36 7.80
C GLU A 112 -6.09 -7.59 6.89
N TRP A 113 -4.93 -8.15 6.52
CA TRP A 113 -4.85 -9.37 5.73
C TRP A 113 -5.43 -10.58 6.47
N SER A 114 -5.08 -10.78 7.74
CA SER A 114 -5.65 -11.86 8.55
C SER A 114 -7.17 -11.77 8.62
N ARG A 115 -7.72 -10.58 8.88
CA ARG A 115 -9.17 -10.37 8.90
C ARG A 115 -9.82 -10.67 7.56
N TRP A 116 -9.20 -10.28 6.45
CA TRP A 116 -9.69 -10.61 5.11
C TRP A 116 -9.80 -12.12 4.90
N VAL A 117 -8.74 -12.86 5.22
CA VAL A 117 -8.69 -14.32 5.11
C VAL A 117 -9.73 -14.99 6.02
N ASP A 118 -9.87 -14.53 7.26
CA ASP A 118 -10.85 -15.05 8.22
C ASP A 118 -12.31 -14.88 7.74
N THR A 119 -12.56 -13.93 6.85
CA THR A 119 -13.87 -13.69 6.23
C THR A 119 -14.08 -14.38 4.88
N GLY A 120 -13.16 -15.29 4.50
CA GLY A 120 -13.22 -16.04 3.24
C GLY A 120 -12.53 -15.35 2.06
N GLY A 121 -11.77 -14.29 2.33
CA GLY A 121 -10.94 -13.62 1.34
C GLY A 121 -9.65 -14.40 1.02
N ASP A 122 -9.09 -14.15 -0.16
CA ASP A 122 -7.77 -14.61 -0.59
C ASP A 122 -7.08 -13.57 -1.49
N VAL A 123 -5.93 -13.93 -2.06
CA VAL A 123 -5.14 -13.04 -2.94
C VAL A 123 -5.81 -12.82 -4.29
N ASN A 124 -6.62 -13.77 -4.76
CA ASN A 124 -7.26 -13.73 -6.07
C ASN A 124 -8.53 -12.88 -6.06
N ASN A 125 -9.17 -12.71 -4.90
CA ASN A 125 -10.41 -11.94 -4.75
C ASN A 125 -10.24 -10.61 -3.99
N TRP A 126 -9.02 -10.25 -3.57
CA TRP A 126 -8.73 -8.96 -2.94
C TRP A 126 -9.07 -7.78 -3.85
N LEU A 127 -8.51 -7.75 -5.06
CA LEU A 127 -8.80 -6.74 -6.09
C LEU A 127 -9.07 -7.42 -7.44
N PRO A 128 -9.89 -6.82 -8.32
CA PRO A 128 -10.01 -7.29 -9.69
C PRO A 128 -8.64 -7.26 -10.39
N THR A 129 -8.26 -8.37 -11.01
CA THR A 129 -7.01 -8.48 -11.76
C THR A 129 -7.20 -8.02 -13.21
N ILE A 130 -6.20 -7.31 -13.72
CA ILE A 130 -6.14 -6.85 -15.10
C ILE A 130 -5.17 -7.79 -15.84
N PRO A 131 -5.61 -8.57 -16.84
CA PRO A 131 -4.70 -9.40 -17.61
C PRO A 131 -3.76 -8.50 -18.45
N PRO A 132 -2.48 -8.89 -18.63
CA PRO A 132 -1.58 -8.16 -19.51
C PRO A 132 -2.10 -8.20 -20.96
N PRO A 133 -1.72 -7.22 -21.80
CA PRO A 133 -2.05 -7.27 -23.22
C PRO A 133 -1.44 -8.54 -23.85
N PRO A 134 -2.11 -9.19 -24.82
CA PRO A 134 -1.52 -10.29 -25.57
C PRO A 134 -0.20 -9.90 -26.23
N SER A 135 0.74 -10.84 -26.39
CA SER A 135 2.08 -10.57 -26.90
C SER A 135 2.07 -9.89 -28.29
N GLU A 136 1.11 -10.24 -29.14
CA GLU A 136 0.92 -9.73 -30.49
C GLU A 136 0.41 -8.28 -30.51
N ARG A 137 -0.13 -7.81 -29.38
CA ARG A 137 -0.67 -6.45 -29.19
C ARG A 137 0.11 -5.66 -28.14
N SER A 138 1.28 -6.17 -27.75
CA SER A 138 2.14 -5.55 -26.72
C SER A 138 2.58 -4.14 -27.10
N GLY A 139 2.85 -3.90 -28.39
CA GLY A 139 3.42 -2.63 -28.86
C GLY A 139 4.82 -2.34 -28.32
N LEU A 140 5.47 -3.33 -27.68
CA LEU A 140 6.80 -3.18 -27.10
C LEU A 140 7.83 -2.96 -28.20
N ARG A 141 8.62 -1.90 -28.07
CA ARG A 141 9.72 -1.65 -28.99
C ARG A 141 10.90 -2.53 -28.60
N GLU A 142 11.44 -3.29 -29.55
CA GLU A 142 12.66 -4.03 -29.33
C GLU A 142 13.83 -3.15 -28.85
N LEU A 143 14.69 -3.73 -28.00
CA LEU A 143 15.88 -3.06 -27.49
C LEU A 143 17.00 -3.08 -28.53
N ALA A 144 17.60 -1.93 -28.81
CA ALA A 144 18.81 -1.88 -29.63
C ALA A 144 19.99 -2.55 -28.88
N PRO A 145 21.03 -3.04 -29.60
CA PRO A 145 22.23 -3.55 -28.95
C PRO A 145 22.85 -2.55 -27.97
N GLY A 146 23.04 -2.97 -26.71
CA GLY A 146 23.56 -2.11 -25.64
C GLY A 146 22.54 -1.14 -25.03
N GLU A 147 21.28 -1.13 -25.50
CA GLU A 147 20.23 -0.30 -24.92
C GLU A 147 19.89 -0.77 -23.50
N VAL A 148 19.84 0.19 -22.57
CA VAL A 148 19.33 0.01 -21.21
C VAL A 148 18.15 0.96 -21.06
N ARG A 149 16.95 0.40 -20.93
CA ARG A 149 15.69 1.15 -20.88
C ARG A 149 15.22 1.28 -19.44
N HIS A 150 15.08 2.50 -18.95
CA HIS A 150 14.46 2.78 -17.64
C HIS A 150 12.95 2.58 -17.74
N VAL A 151 12.38 1.74 -16.86
CA VAL A 151 10.96 1.35 -16.92
C VAL A 151 10.17 1.68 -15.66
N ALA A 152 10.82 1.85 -14.50
CA ALA A 152 10.10 2.24 -13.28
C ALA A 152 11.00 2.93 -12.24
N THR A 153 10.38 3.74 -11.38
CA THR A 153 10.95 4.36 -10.17
C THR A 153 9.99 4.14 -9.02
N MET A 154 10.47 3.60 -7.90
CA MET A 154 9.60 3.11 -6.82
C MET A 154 8.90 4.24 -6.05
N THR A 155 9.63 5.30 -5.71
CA THR A 155 9.21 6.44 -4.88
C THR A 155 9.60 7.77 -5.54
N ALA A 156 9.17 8.90 -4.98
CA ALA A 156 9.54 10.24 -5.44
C ALA A 156 10.95 10.66 -4.97
N ASP A 157 11.57 9.88 -4.09
CA ASP A 157 12.83 10.23 -3.44
C ASP A 157 13.99 10.19 -4.43
N ARG A 158 15.00 11.03 -4.19
CA ARG A 158 16.16 11.14 -5.08
C ARG A 158 16.99 9.85 -5.16
N ASP A 159 16.99 9.08 -4.09
CA ASP A 159 17.71 7.82 -3.94
C ASP A 159 16.84 6.59 -4.26
N SER A 160 15.65 6.79 -4.81
CA SER A 160 14.69 5.71 -5.07
C SER A 160 15.26 4.56 -5.88
N ASN A 161 14.70 3.37 -5.65
CA ASN A 161 15.01 2.20 -6.44
C ASN A 161 14.48 2.40 -7.87
N THR A 162 15.33 2.17 -8.86
CA THR A 162 14.95 2.25 -10.28
C THR A 162 15.10 0.89 -10.94
N ILE A 163 14.21 0.61 -11.89
CA ILE A 163 14.21 -0.65 -12.63
C ILE A 163 14.53 -0.34 -14.09
N HIS A 164 15.49 -1.07 -14.62
CA HIS A 164 15.95 -0.97 -15.99
C HIS A 164 15.80 -2.31 -16.68
N VAL A 165 15.57 -2.31 -17.99
CA VAL A 165 15.54 -3.52 -18.82
C VAL A 165 16.60 -3.41 -19.91
N CYS A 166 17.39 -4.47 -20.08
CA CYS A 166 18.41 -4.55 -21.12
C CYS A 166 18.45 -5.95 -21.75
N ARG A 167 19.16 -6.08 -22.87
CA ARG A 167 19.48 -7.38 -23.47
C ARG A 167 20.90 -7.76 -23.10
N ASP A 168 21.11 -9.00 -22.67
CA ASP A 168 22.45 -9.52 -22.38
C ASP A 168 23.17 -10.03 -23.64
N GLY A 169 24.44 -10.40 -23.50
CA GLY A 169 25.25 -10.92 -24.60
C GLY A 169 24.81 -12.30 -25.12
N SER A 170 23.94 -13.01 -24.38
CA SER A 170 23.35 -14.29 -24.80
C SER A 170 22.05 -14.11 -25.60
N GLY A 171 21.52 -12.89 -25.61
CA GLY A 171 20.28 -12.53 -26.28
C GLY A 171 19.04 -12.56 -25.38
N ALA A 172 19.19 -12.89 -24.09
CA ALA A 172 18.12 -12.86 -23.10
C ALA A 172 17.84 -11.42 -22.62
N TYR A 173 16.63 -11.19 -22.10
CA TYR A 173 16.22 -9.90 -21.53
C TYR A 173 16.33 -9.95 -20.01
N LEU A 174 16.96 -8.93 -19.44
CA LEU A 174 17.19 -8.79 -18.00
C LEU A 174 16.43 -7.57 -17.48
N ALA A 175 15.73 -7.73 -16.36
CA ALA A 175 15.35 -6.61 -15.52
C ALA A 175 16.40 -6.44 -14.42
N LEU A 176 16.97 -5.25 -14.34
CA LEU A 176 17.97 -4.86 -13.37
C LEU A 176 17.32 -3.91 -12.35
N ILE A 177 17.56 -4.15 -11.06
CA ILE A 177 17.23 -3.20 -10.01
C ILE A 177 18.49 -2.43 -9.63
N ASP A 178 18.37 -1.11 -9.60
CA ASP A 178 19.39 -0.18 -9.15
C ASP A 178 18.88 0.45 -7.85
N ALA A 179 19.53 0.09 -6.74
CA ALA A 179 19.13 0.42 -5.38
C ALA A 179 20.37 0.65 -4.49
N PRO A 180 20.26 1.36 -3.36
CA PRO A 180 21.28 1.34 -2.31
C PRO A 180 21.66 -0.10 -1.94
N TYR A 181 22.93 -0.33 -1.60
CA TYR A 181 23.41 -1.66 -1.25
C TYR A 181 22.76 -2.16 0.05
N SER A 182 22.65 -1.28 1.04
CA SER A 182 21.89 -1.43 2.28
C SER A 182 21.62 -0.07 2.91
N ASP A 183 20.83 -0.03 3.98
CA ASP A 183 20.60 1.21 4.74
C ASP A 183 21.92 1.76 5.35
N ASP A 184 22.86 0.87 5.67
CA ASP A 184 24.18 1.21 6.22
C ASP A 184 25.25 1.52 5.15
N ASP A 185 25.00 1.13 3.89
CA ASP A 185 25.89 1.39 2.76
C ASP A 185 25.09 2.00 1.60
N PRO A 186 25.08 3.34 1.50
CA PRO A 186 24.29 4.05 0.49
C PRO A 186 24.88 3.94 -0.92
N THR A 187 25.98 3.20 -1.11
CA THR A 187 26.51 2.97 -2.45
C THR A 187 25.48 2.24 -3.30
N ARG A 188 25.25 2.74 -4.52
CA ARG A 188 24.25 2.14 -5.42
C ARG A 188 24.82 0.87 -6.04
N SER A 189 24.04 -0.19 -5.96
CA SER A 189 24.34 -1.47 -6.62
C SER A 189 23.28 -1.78 -7.66
N ARG A 190 23.75 -2.19 -8.85
CA ARG A 190 22.87 -2.68 -9.90
C ARG A 190 22.93 -4.20 -9.94
N ARG A 191 21.79 -4.85 -9.72
CA ARG A 191 21.69 -6.31 -9.63
C ARG A 191 20.65 -6.83 -10.61
N GLN A 192 20.90 -8.02 -11.16
CA GLN A 192 19.88 -8.74 -11.92
C GLN A 192 18.74 -9.12 -10.97
N TRP A 193 17.52 -8.77 -11.35
CA TRP A 193 16.32 -9.07 -10.58
C TRP A 193 15.43 -10.12 -11.27
N LYS A 194 15.21 -9.98 -12.58
CA LYS A 194 14.46 -10.93 -13.40
C LYS A 194 15.17 -11.19 -14.73
N GLN A 195 14.89 -12.33 -15.35
CA GLN A 195 15.39 -12.71 -16.67
C GLN A 195 14.29 -13.44 -17.45
N ALA A 196 14.23 -13.22 -18.75
CA ALA A 196 13.31 -13.93 -19.64
C ALA A 196 13.87 -14.05 -21.07
N ALA A 197 13.24 -14.90 -21.89
CA ALA A 197 13.66 -15.13 -23.27
C ALA A 197 13.18 -14.00 -24.21
N SER A 198 12.14 -13.27 -23.82
CA SER A 198 11.59 -12.15 -24.59
C SER A 198 11.38 -10.89 -23.75
N LEU A 199 11.35 -9.74 -24.41
CA LEU A 199 11.02 -8.45 -23.79
C LEU A 199 9.61 -8.48 -23.18
N TYR A 200 8.66 -9.13 -23.87
CA TYR A 200 7.30 -9.31 -23.39
C TYR A 200 7.26 -10.04 -22.03
N GLU A 201 7.90 -11.20 -21.94
CA GLU A 201 7.93 -11.98 -20.70
C GLU A 201 8.61 -11.25 -19.55
N VAL A 202 9.68 -10.49 -19.81
CA VAL A 202 10.35 -9.74 -18.74
C VAL A 202 9.45 -8.61 -18.23
N PHE A 203 8.67 -7.95 -19.08
CA PHE A 203 7.70 -6.93 -18.70
C PHE A 203 6.54 -7.52 -17.88
N VAL A 204 5.99 -8.66 -18.31
CA VAL A 204 4.99 -9.41 -17.53
C VAL A 204 5.55 -9.78 -16.16
N ASN A 205 6.76 -10.33 -16.09
CA ASN A 205 7.40 -10.72 -14.83
C ASN A 205 7.65 -9.53 -13.89
N VAL A 206 8.01 -8.36 -14.43
CA VAL A 206 8.16 -7.12 -13.65
C VAL A 206 6.80 -6.65 -13.13
N GLY A 207 5.78 -6.58 -14.00
CA GLY A 207 4.43 -6.16 -13.63
C GLY A 207 3.82 -7.03 -12.53
N LEU A 208 3.94 -8.35 -12.66
CA LEU A 208 3.49 -9.32 -11.64
C LEU A 208 4.24 -9.17 -10.31
N ALA A 209 5.55 -8.91 -10.36
CA ALA A 209 6.36 -8.77 -9.15
C ALA A 209 6.06 -7.48 -8.38
N LEU A 210 5.75 -6.39 -9.08
CA LEU A 210 5.38 -5.11 -8.46
C LEU A 210 3.88 -5.03 -8.09
N GLN A 211 3.04 -5.83 -8.75
CA GLN A 211 1.58 -5.91 -8.63
C GLN A 211 0.81 -4.65 -9.07
N SER A 212 1.20 -3.47 -8.58
CA SER A 212 0.57 -2.17 -8.91
C SER A 212 1.61 -1.16 -9.37
N PRO A 213 1.24 -0.18 -10.23
CA PRO A 213 2.18 0.85 -10.68
C PRO A 213 2.84 1.63 -9.53
N PRO A 214 4.18 1.77 -9.51
CA PRO A 214 4.89 2.57 -8.52
C PRO A 214 4.78 4.08 -8.82
N HIS A 215 5.59 4.91 -8.13
CA HIS A 215 5.59 6.37 -8.29
C HIS A 215 5.69 6.81 -9.76
N TRP A 216 6.64 6.25 -10.50
CA TRP A 216 6.74 6.45 -11.95
C TRP A 216 6.92 5.13 -12.67
N VAL A 217 6.28 5.00 -13.83
CA VAL A 217 6.40 3.85 -14.73
C VAL A 217 6.38 4.34 -16.18
N SER A 218 7.13 3.66 -17.06
CA SER A 218 7.05 3.92 -18.49
C SER A 218 5.69 3.50 -19.04
N ALA A 219 5.23 4.20 -20.07
CA ALA A 219 3.99 3.86 -20.79
C ALA A 219 4.02 2.45 -21.41
N GLU A 220 5.22 1.92 -21.70
CA GLU A 220 5.38 0.55 -22.17
C GLU A 220 5.14 -0.49 -21.07
N LEU A 221 5.47 -0.20 -19.80
CA LEU A 221 5.32 -1.15 -18.69
C LEU A 221 3.95 -1.05 -18.00
N GLU A 222 3.31 0.12 -18.02
CA GLU A 222 2.02 0.36 -17.34
C GLU A 222 0.90 -0.66 -17.66
N PRO A 223 0.74 -1.18 -18.90
CA PRO A 223 -0.28 -2.17 -19.20
C PRO A 223 -0.06 -3.56 -18.58
N TYR A 224 1.12 -3.83 -18.00
CA TYR A 224 1.51 -5.14 -17.51
C TYR A 224 1.28 -5.35 -16.01
N PHE A 225 0.82 -4.31 -15.29
CA PHE A 225 0.49 -4.45 -13.87
C PHE A 225 -0.86 -5.16 -13.70
N PRO A 226 -0.92 -6.22 -12.88
CA PRO A 226 -2.17 -6.95 -12.65
C PRO A 226 -3.17 -6.17 -11.78
N LEU A 227 -2.75 -5.15 -11.05
CA LEU A 227 -3.60 -4.36 -10.16
C LEU A 227 -3.62 -2.88 -10.58
N PRO A 228 -4.73 -2.16 -10.34
CA PRO A 228 -4.84 -0.75 -10.66
C PRO A 228 -3.84 0.09 -9.86
N ARG A 229 -3.56 1.30 -10.34
CA ARG A 229 -2.86 2.32 -9.55
C ARG A 229 -3.70 2.65 -8.31
N PRO A 230 -3.13 2.59 -7.10
CA PRO A 230 -3.86 3.02 -5.91
C PRO A 230 -4.30 4.48 -6.04
N SER A 231 -5.55 4.77 -5.72
CA SER A 231 -6.16 6.10 -5.78
C SER A 231 -6.28 6.74 -4.40
N ILE A 232 -5.32 6.45 -3.52
CA ILE A 232 -5.29 6.98 -2.16
C ILE A 232 -4.65 8.34 -2.10
#